data_AF-A0A3D4P2A2-F1
#
_entry.id   AF-A0A3D4P2A2-F1
#
_cell.length_a   1.000
_cell.length_b   1.000
_cell.length_c   1.000
_cell.angle_alpha   90.00
_cell.angle_beta   90.00
_cell.angle_gamma   90.00
#
_symmetry.space_group_name_H-M   'P 1'
#
loop_
_entity.id
_entity.type
_entity.pdbx_description
1 polymer ?
#
loop_
_entity_poly.entity_id
_entity_poly.type
_entity_poly.pdbx_seq_one_letter_code
_entity_poly.pdbx_strand_id
1 'polypeptide(L)'
;MAEGREQSAIDDKSPEIGAPARMGSVMTQKSRFVLGLAGFLLLFLAANSWLSGKQNVSRSPGLESLSPRIAADSMGNFHVVWGESVRNTTRGDAYYAKYDIGTQTWSTPLNLSNNERVFSEEKRPVGIAVDGSDNIYVIYVEKNAISLRIFSGGSWGAPFLLASWGSGDCDSARVAVDSLGNIFTCWWTLDSYQVHSRARVNGIWEDAQVISAGQSEFCDIAVGTNAVFACWTAKYKTSVYQIFYVRRSTALNANWTAPQIMYQGTHEQQDPAVEADSSDIAHIVFTSAFETAELKAVLYCRWTGTRFVAPVAVSQTTLLNNPAFDERANNLYACWQVGLSGNGTRVDTSNQFNGDWTNVAAVPDSAGATYCDVAVDPTGIPIFYVWDQGGEIWCNMGQSGPVPPDNEPPAAEFEFTPTTAIFPAEITFNASSSRDPDGDIVSYSWDFGDGGRVGGVLVNHTYDRWGTFVVRLVVRDNVGATGVKTHNIEILRLFQPLNIRWETKIDESLFQSRRVTLVTWSQNPANDALGVRIDFYRVYRKKPGESEAAYLLCGEVTAGVYKFLDANIGKDDVYVYAVTARDSQGHESPIVDGQGVSIIREKRRGSPATIKRGALSDRH
;
A
#
# COMPACT_ATOMS: atom_id res chain seq x y z
N MET A 1 4.31 -69.19 52.16
CA MET A 1 5.28 -70.25 52.49
C MET A 1 6.54 -69.92 51.69
N ALA A 2 7.56 -69.42 52.38
CA ALA A 2 8.87 -70.08 52.55
C ALA A 2 9.80 -69.81 51.34
N GLU A 3 10.66 -68.79 51.40
CA GLU A 3 12.08 -68.83 51.86
C GLU A 3 13.05 -69.23 50.72
N GLY A 4 14.22 -68.60 50.51
CA GLY A 4 14.93 -67.57 51.29
C GLY A 4 16.02 -66.80 50.49
N ARG A 5 16.99 -66.23 51.23
CA ARG A 5 18.13 -65.35 50.81
C ARG A 5 19.16 -66.07 49.89
N GLU A 6 20.20 -65.46 49.29
CA GLU A 6 21.19 -64.49 49.82
C GLU A 6 22.05 -63.77 48.75
N GLN A 7 23.19 -63.17 49.12
CA GLN A 7 23.81 -61.99 48.46
C GLN A 7 25.30 -62.18 48.03
N SER A 8 25.67 -61.54 46.91
CA SER A 8 26.98 -60.89 46.61
C SER A 8 28.25 -61.67 46.11
N ALA A 9 28.76 -61.20 44.95
CA ALA A 9 30.13 -60.68 44.68
C ALA A 9 31.31 -61.53 44.10
N ILE A 10 32.02 -60.88 43.14
CA ILE A 10 33.50 -60.85 42.85
C ILE A 10 34.14 -61.70 41.70
N ASP A 11 34.78 -60.96 40.76
CA ASP A 11 36.00 -61.22 39.93
C ASP A 11 36.09 -62.35 38.85
N ASP A 12 36.90 -62.29 37.76
CA ASP A 12 37.73 -61.23 37.09
C ASP A 12 38.24 -61.73 35.69
N LYS A 13 38.77 -60.81 34.86
CA LYS A 13 39.68 -60.92 33.67
C LYS A 13 39.21 -61.08 32.22
N SER A 14 39.77 -60.16 31.43
CA SER A 14 39.90 -59.99 29.96
C SER A 14 40.87 -61.01 29.29
N PRO A 15 41.10 -61.03 27.95
CA PRO A 15 41.80 -59.95 27.22
C PRO A 15 41.40 -59.70 25.73
N GLU A 16 42.12 -58.76 25.10
CA GLU A 16 41.89 -58.14 23.78
C GLU A 16 43.24 -57.97 23.03
N ILE A 17 43.26 -57.97 21.68
CA ILE A 17 43.77 -56.88 20.78
C ILE A 17 44.00 -57.44 19.34
N GLY A 18 43.77 -56.64 18.28
CA GLY A 18 44.47 -56.86 16.98
C GLY A 18 43.85 -56.27 15.68
N ALA A 19 44.30 -55.10 15.24
CA ALA A 19 44.05 -54.52 13.90
C ALA A 19 45.33 -54.53 13.01
N PRO A 20 45.29 -54.20 11.69
CA PRO A 20 45.61 -52.81 11.23
C PRO A 20 45.03 -52.41 9.82
N ALA A 21 45.53 -51.31 9.22
CA ALA A 21 45.18 -50.75 7.88
C ALA A 21 46.46 -50.62 6.97
N ARG A 22 46.56 -49.95 5.79
CA ARG A 22 45.78 -48.89 5.09
C ARG A 22 46.25 -48.72 3.60
N MET A 23 45.52 -47.92 2.80
CA MET A 23 46.01 -47.05 1.66
C MET A 23 46.27 -47.63 0.23
N GLY A 24 45.80 -46.93 -0.84
CA GLY A 24 46.50 -46.90 -2.17
C GLY A 24 45.73 -46.90 -3.54
N SER A 25 45.38 -45.72 -4.09
CA SER A 25 45.62 -45.25 -5.51
C SER A 25 45.01 -45.88 -6.81
N VAL A 26 44.23 -45.04 -7.55
CA VAL A 26 44.20 -44.73 -9.03
C VAL A 26 43.55 -45.66 -10.11
N MET A 27 42.39 -45.18 -10.63
CA MET A 27 41.87 -45.02 -12.03
C MET A 27 42.22 -45.99 -13.20
N THR A 28 41.18 -46.42 -13.95
CA THR A 28 41.20 -46.58 -15.43
C THR A 28 39.78 -46.45 -16.05
N GLN A 29 39.69 -46.16 -17.36
CA GLN A 29 38.49 -45.69 -18.06
C GLN A 29 38.12 -46.62 -19.25
N LYS A 30 36.83 -46.94 -19.46
CA LYS A 30 36.23 -47.35 -20.75
C LYS A 30 34.69 -47.45 -20.71
N SER A 31 34.03 -46.54 -21.45
CA SER A 31 32.98 -46.75 -22.49
C SER A 31 32.10 -48.03 -22.47
N ARG A 32 30.79 -48.03 -22.78
CA ARG A 32 29.88 -47.01 -23.37
C ARG A 32 28.41 -47.51 -23.25
N PHE A 33 27.45 -46.58 -23.11
CA PHE A 33 26.02 -46.65 -23.51
C PHE A 33 25.21 -47.96 -23.36
N VAL A 34 24.26 -47.96 -22.42
CA VAL A 34 22.84 -48.22 -22.72
C VAL A 34 22.01 -47.16 -21.99
N LEU A 35 21.35 -46.27 -22.73
CA LEU A 35 20.45 -45.25 -22.19
C LEU A 35 19.04 -45.63 -22.65
N GLY A 36 18.23 -46.15 -21.73
CA GLY A 36 16.94 -46.77 -22.05
C GLY A 36 15.90 -46.59 -20.95
N LEU A 37 15.07 -45.56 -21.09
CA LEU A 37 13.66 -45.48 -20.65
C LEU A 37 13.27 -46.17 -19.31
N ALA A 38 13.84 -45.72 -18.18
CA ALA A 38 13.28 -46.01 -16.85
C ALA A 38 13.76 -44.99 -15.80
N GLY A 39 13.25 -43.75 -15.83
CA GLY A 39 13.71 -42.74 -14.88
C GLY A 39 13.22 -41.31 -15.12
N PHE A 40 11.95 -41.11 -15.51
CA PHE A 40 11.37 -39.76 -15.62
C PHE A 40 9.85 -39.75 -15.40
N LEU A 41 9.39 -40.28 -14.25
CA LEU A 41 8.04 -40.01 -13.75
C LEU A 41 7.94 -40.21 -12.22
N LEU A 42 8.62 -39.36 -11.46
CA LEU A 42 8.42 -39.20 -10.01
C LEU A 42 9.03 -37.86 -9.54
N LEU A 43 8.48 -36.75 -10.08
CA LEU A 43 8.92 -35.40 -9.73
C LEU A 43 7.78 -34.37 -9.81
N PHE A 44 6.60 -34.78 -9.32
CA PHE A 44 5.50 -33.90 -8.92
C PHE A 44 4.62 -34.65 -7.90
N LEU A 45 4.97 -34.52 -6.61
CA LEU A 45 4.11 -34.64 -5.42
C LEU A 45 4.98 -34.68 -4.15
N ALA A 46 5.53 -33.52 -3.80
CA ALA A 46 6.03 -33.21 -2.46
C ALA A 46 5.81 -31.71 -2.26
N ALA A 47 4.57 -31.34 -1.91
CA ALA A 47 4.25 -29.97 -1.52
C ALA A 47 4.96 -29.63 -0.21
N ASN A 48 5.34 -28.35 -0.06
CA ASN A 48 5.97 -27.72 1.09
C ASN A 48 5.73 -28.45 2.42
N SER A 49 6.69 -29.26 2.86
CA SER A 49 6.64 -29.91 4.18
C SER A 49 7.11 -28.93 5.24
N TRP A 50 6.18 -28.36 5.99
CA TRP A 50 6.49 -27.46 7.11
C TRP A 50 7.34 -28.20 8.15
N LEU A 51 8.38 -27.54 8.66
CA LEU A 51 9.28 -28.13 9.65
C LEU A 51 8.68 -28.02 11.06
N SER A 52 8.67 -29.14 11.78
CA SER A 52 8.37 -29.19 13.22
C SER A 52 9.50 -28.53 14.02
N GLY A 53 9.14 -27.85 15.11
CA GLY A 53 10.06 -27.12 15.96
C GLY A 53 9.37 -25.96 16.68
N LYS A 54 9.34 -26.01 18.02
CA LYS A 54 8.89 -24.93 18.89
C LYS A 54 9.86 -24.67 20.03
N GLN A 55 9.88 -23.45 20.56
CA GLN A 55 10.63 -23.10 21.77
C GLN A 55 9.68 -22.57 22.84
N ASN A 56 9.97 -22.91 24.10
CA ASN A 56 9.30 -22.31 25.25
C ASN A 56 9.89 -20.90 25.47
N VAL A 57 9.01 -19.89 25.33
CA VAL A 57 9.31 -18.47 25.48
C VAL A 57 9.22 -18.05 26.95
N SER A 58 8.17 -18.48 27.67
CA SER A 58 7.91 -18.07 29.05
C SER A 58 8.89 -18.65 30.06
N ARG A 59 9.29 -19.92 29.88
CA ARG A 59 10.12 -20.67 30.82
C ARG A 59 9.62 -20.54 32.27
N SER A 60 8.30 -20.58 32.43
CA SER A 60 7.61 -20.25 33.68
C SER A 60 8.04 -21.22 34.80
N PRO A 61 8.16 -20.76 36.05
CA PRO A 61 8.48 -21.61 37.19
C PRO A 61 7.29 -22.49 37.64
N GLY A 62 6.31 -22.75 36.76
CA GLY A 62 5.08 -23.50 37.05
C GLY A 62 3.83 -22.65 37.29
N LEU A 63 3.87 -21.35 36.96
CA LEU A 63 2.70 -20.48 36.89
C LEU A 63 2.01 -20.59 35.52
N GLU A 64 0.74 -20.20 35.43
CA GLU A 64 -0.07 -20.33 34.21
C GLU A 64 0.12 -19.08 33.32
N SER A 65 1.02 -19.19 32.34
CA SER A 65 1.21 -18.20 31.27
C SER A 65 0.14 -18.36 30.19
N LEU A 66 -0.50 -17.25 29.79
CA LEU A 66 -1.72 -17.21 28.98
C LEU A 66 -1.76 -16.03 28.01
N SER A 67 -2.61 -16.16 26.99
CA SER A 67 -2.95 -15.09 26.02
C SER A 67 -1.73 -14.33 25.51
N PRO A 68 -0.79 -15.02 24.85
CA PRO A 68 0.36 -14.34 24.31
C PRO A 68 -0.06 -13.33 23.23
N ARG A 69 0.72 -12.28 23.09
CA ARG A 69 0.68 -11.36 21.96
C ARG A 69 2.07 -11.18 21.38
N ILE A 70 2.17 -11.02 20.06
CA ILE A 70 3.43 -10.91 19.33
C ILE A 70 3.41 -9.70 18.39
N ALA A 71 4.55 -9.03 18.23
CA ALA A 71 4.78 -8.03 17.18
C ALA A 71 6.21 -8.16 16.62
N ALA A 72 6.43 -7.64 15.41
CA ALA A 72 7.72 -7.64 14.72
C ALA A 72 8.30 -6.22 14.60
N ASP A 73 9.62 -6.07 14.75
CA ASP A 73 10.33 -4.81 14.48
C ASP A 73 10.85 -4.72 13.03
N SER A 74 11.37 -3.56 12.62
CA SER A 74 11.88 -3.28 11.27
C SER A 74 13.11 -4.12 10.87
N MET A 75 13.74 -4.81 11.84
CA MET A 75 14.85 -5.72 11.62
C MET A 75 14.43 -7.19 11.53
N GLY A 76 13.15 -7.51 11.73
CA GLY A 76 12.67 -8.89 11.79
C GLY A 76 12.92 -9.57 13.14
N ASN A 77 13.13 -8.80 14.22
CA ASN A 77 13.04 -9.36 15.56
C ASN A 77 11.59 -9.47 16.01
N PHE A 78 11.32 -10.40 16.93
CA PHE A 78 9.96 -10.61 17.45
C PHE A 78 9.88 -10.33 18.94
N HIS A 79 8.75 -9.77 19.34
CA HIS A 79 8.50 -9.26 20.67
C HIS A 79 7.24 -9.94 21.19
N VAL A 80 7.38 -10.77 22.23
CA VAL A 80 6.27 -11.55 22.79
C VAL A 80 5.96 -11.07 24.19
N VAL A 81 4.68 -10.83 24.47
CA VAL A 81 4.17 -10.53 25.82
C VAL A 81 3.09 -11.53 26.21
N TRP A 82 2.93 -11.76 27.50
CA TRP A 82 1.87 -12.63 28.04
C TRP A 82 1.47 -12.18 29.45
N GLY A 83 0.28 -12.60 29.88
CA GLY A 83 -0.08 -12.60 31.29
C GLY A 83 0.37 -13.89 31.94
N GLU A 84 1.07 -13.82 33.07
CA GLU A 84 1.40 -14.98 33.89
C GLU A 84 0.59 -14.93 35.18
N SER A 85 -0.14 -16.00 35.51
CA SER A 85 -1.09 -16.02 36.63
C SER A 85 -0.89 -17.19 37.58
N VAL A 86 -1.16 -16.97 38.86
CA VAL A 86 -1.24 -18.03 39.87
C VAL A 86 -2.64 -18.64 39.80
N ARG A 87 -2.73 -19.91 39.39
CA ARG A 87 -4.01 -20.64 39.16
C ARG A 87 -5.04 -20.40 40.27
N ASN A 88 -6.27 -20.11 39.87
CA ASN A 88 -7.41 -19.84 40.76
C ASN A 88 -7.21 -18.63 41.70
N THR A 89 -6.42 -17.64 41.31
CA THR A 89 -6.25 -16.37 42.04
C THR A 89 -6.22 -15.18 41.09
N THR A 90 -6.35 -13.97 41.64
CA THR A 90 -6.16 -12.71 40.92
C THR A 90 -4.71 -12.18 40.96
N ARG A 91 -3.73 -13.06 41.25
CA ARG A 91 -2.31 -12.70 41.27
C ARG A 91 -1.63 -13.10 39.96
N GLY A 92 -0.86 -12.18 39.41
CA GLY A 92 -0.15 -12.37 38.15
C GLY A 92 0.66 -11.14 37.74
N ASP A 93 1.50 -11.26 36.73
CA ASP A 93 2.29 -10.16 36.17
C ASP A 93 2.31 -10.22 34.64
N ALA A 94 2.52 -9.07 34.00
CA ALA A 94 2.75 -8.97 32.56
C ALA A 94 4.24 -9.23 32.28
N TYR A 95 4.54 -10.14 31.37
CA TYR A 95 5.90 -10.50 31.00
C TYR A 95 6.20 -10.19 29.53
N TYR A 96 7.49 -10.13 29.22
CA TYR A 96 8.03 -9.84 27.89
C TYR A 96 9.28 -10.69 27.60
N ALA A 97 9.43 -11.12 26.34
CA ALA A 97 10.70 -11.61 25.80
C ALA A 97 10.90 -11.14 24.34
N LYS A 98 12.16 -10.88 23.97
CA LYS A 98 12.59 -10.61 22.59
C LYS A 98 13.17 -11.89 21.99
N TYR A 99 12.78 -12.27 20.77
CA TYR A 99 13.62 -13.11 19.91
C TYR A 99 14.49 -12.21 19.03
N ASP A 100 15.80 -12.35 19.15
CA ASP A 100 16.74 -11.64 18.29
C ASP A 100 17.04 -12.50 17.05
N ILE A 101 16.73 -11.98 15.87
CA ILE A 101 16.88 -12.72 14.60
C ILE A 101 18.35 -12.89 14.20
N GLY A 102 19.20 -11.93 14.59
CA GLY A 102 20.63 -11.93 14.27
C GLY A 102 21.41 -12.95 15.10
N THR A 103 21.08 -13.12 16.38
CA THR A 103 21.68 -14.15 17.24
C THR A 103 20.88 -15.46 17.31
N GLN A 104 19.65 -15.47 16.79
CA GLN A 104 18.71 -16.60 16.83
C GLN A 104 18.37 -17.07 18.25
N THR A 105 18.23 -16.14 19.20
CA THR A 105 18.01 -16.44 20.62
C THR A 105 16.92 -15.60 21.26
N TRP A 106 16.12 -16.23 22.13
CA TRP A 106 15.27 -15.53 23.08
C TRP A 106 16.07 -14.87 24.21
N SER A 107 15.71 -13.64 24.56
CA SER A 107 16.09 -13.02 25.83
C SER A 107 15.53 -13.79 27.02
N THR A 108 16.10 -13.60 28.20
CA THR A 108 15.43 -13.99 29.45
C THR A 108 14.08 -13.25 29.56
N PRO A 109 13.00 -13.91 30.00
CA PRO A 109 11.73 -13.26 30.34
C PRO A 109 11.92 -12.11 31.33
N LEU A 110 11.28 -10.98 31.05
CA LEU A 110 11.29 -9.77 31.86
C LEU A 110 9.87 -9.50 32.40
N ASN A 111 9.73 -9.40 33.71
CA ASN A 111 8.50 -8.93 34.35
C ASN A 111 8.37 -7.41 34.13
N LEU A 112 7.30 -6.99 33.44
CA LEU A 112 7.06 -5.60 33.06
C LEU A 112 6.21 -4.82 34.06
N SER A 113 5.32 -5.47 34.80
CA SER A 113 4.42 -4.86 35.78
C SER A 113 5.03 -4.80 37.18
N ASN A 114 5.69 -5.88 37.62
CA ASN A 114 6.33 -6.06 38.93
C ASN A 114 5.41 -5.62 40.09
N ASN A 115 4.14 -6.02 40.02
CA ASN A 115 3.06 -5.58 40.92
C ASN A 115 2.17 -6.73 41.44
N GLU A 116 2.39 -7.97 40.96
CA GLU A 116 1.62 -9.19 41.26
C GLU A 116 0.11 -9.11 40.99
N ARG A 117 -0.38 -8.13 40.21
CA ARG A 117 -1.82 -7.94 39.94
C ARG A 117 -2.19 -7.63 38.48
N VAL A 118 -1.46 -8.20 37.54
CA VAL A 118 -1.94 -8.37 36.16
C VAL A 118 -2.83 -9.62 36.13
N PHE A 119 -4.13 -9.38 36.15
CA PHE A 119 -5.19 -10.38 36.08
C PHE A 119 -6.38 -9.75 35.38
N SER A 120 -7.16 -10.55 34.66
CA SER A 120 -8.45 -10.16 34.10
C SER A 120 -9.34 -11.40 33.94
N GLU A 121 -10.65 -11.29 34.15
CA GLU A 121 -11.55 -12.47 34.18
C GLU A 121 -11.62 -13.25 32.86
N GLU A 122 -11.63 -12.57 31.71
CA GLU A 122 -11.63 -13.19 30.36
C GLU A 122 -10.21 -13.52 29.85
N LYS A 123 -9.20 -13.40 30.74
CA LYS A 123 -7.81 -13.79 30.51
C LYS A 123 -7.14 -13.11 29.29
N ARG A 124 -7.52 -11.91 28.85
CA ARG A 124 -6.81 -11.16 27.78
C ARG A 124 -6.13 -9.88 28.32
N PRO A 125 -5.26 -9.98 29.37
CA PRO A 125 -4.79 -8.82 30.12
C PRO A 125 -3.68 -8.01 29.45
N VAL A 126 -3.15 -8.41 28.28
CA VAL A 126 -2.00 -7.76 27.62
C VAL A 126 -2.25 -7.47 26.13
N GLY A 127 -1.54 -6.46 25.61
CA GLY A 127 -1.41 -6.15 24.19
C GLY A 127 -0.03 -5.56 23.88
N ILE A 128 0.39 -5.64 22.62
CA ILE A 128 1.68 -5.11 22.14
C ILE A 128 1.51 -4.42 20.78
N ALA A 129 2.29 -3.38 20.53
CA ALA A 129 2.48 -2.80 19.20
C ALA A 129 3.92 -2.25 19.05
N VAL A 130 4.36 -2.02 17.82
CA VAL A 130 5.69 -1.48 17.47
C VAL A 130 5.52 -0.32 16.50
N ASP A 131 6.23 0.79 16.71
CA ASP A 131 6.18 1.97 15.82
C ASP A 131 7.24 1.94 14.71
N GLY A 132 7.18 2.92 13.80
CA GLY A 132 8.14 3.06 12.69
C GLY A 132 9.57 3.44 13.10
N SER A 133 9.87 3.48 14.40
CA SER A 133 11.19 3.71 14.98
C SER A 133 11.63 2.56 15.91
N ASP A 134 10.98 1.40 15.81
CA ASP A 134 11.19 0.20 16.62
C ASP A 134 11.03 0.40 18.14
N ASN A 135 10.23 1.40 18.56
CA ASN A 135 9.79 1.51 19.95
C ASN A 135 8.67 0.48 20.20
N ILE A 136 8.71 -0.18 21.36
CA ILE A 136 7.77 -1.26 21.70
C ILE A 136 6.81 -0.77 22.77
N TYR A 137 5.51 -0.92 22.53
CA TYR A 137 4.44 -0.45 23.39
C TYR A 137 3.71 -1.64 23.98
N VAL A 138 3.79 -1.84 25.29
CA VAL A 138 3.10 -2.94 25.98
C VAL A 138 2.04 -2.38 26.90
N ILE A 139 0.79 -2.65 26.58
CA ILE A 139 -0.38 -2.29 27.37
C ILE A 139 -0.80 -3.49 28.22
N TYR A 140 -1.24 -3.25 29.45
CA TYR A 140 -1.73 -4.31 30.32
C TYR A 140 -2.77 -3.85 31.34
N VAL A 141 -3.62 -4.78 31.75
CA VAL A 141 -4.53 -4.65 32.88
C VAL A 141 -3.75 -4.74 34.20
N GLU A 142 -4.04 -3.87 35.16
CA GLU A 142 -3.56 -4.01 36.54
C GLU A 142 -4.65 -3.63 37.57
N LYS A 143 -5.28 -4.62 38.21
CA LYS A 143 -6.50 -4.42 39.03
C LYS A 143 -7.59 -3.72 38.17
N ASN A 144 -8.13 -2.61 38.68
CA ASN A 144 -9.18 -1.79 38.09
C ASN A 144 -8.56 -0.64 37.25
N ALA A 145 -7.54 -0.96 36.46
CA ALA A 145 -6.77 0.02 35.71
C ALA A 145 -6.10 -0.57 34.47
N ILE A 146 -5.78 0.31 33.53
CA ILE A 146 -4.92 0.03 32.38
C ILE A 146 -3.61 0.78 32.59
N SER A 147 -2.48 0.09 32.37
CA SER A 147 -1.16 0.68 32.32
C SER A 147 -0.47 0.41 30.98
N LEU A 148 0.50 1.26 30.65
CA LEU A 148 1.33 1.19 29.46
C LEU A 148 2.80 1.23 29.87
N ARG A 149 3.65 0.47 29.20
CA ARG A 149 5.11 0.58 29.31
C ARG A 149 5.71 0.63 27.90
N ILE A 150 6.68 1.53 27.71
CA ILE A 150 7.29 1.79 26.41
C ILE A 150 8.78 1.46 26.47
N PHE A 151 9.26 0.64 25.54
CA PHE A 151 10.68 0.46 25.27
C PHE A 151 11.09 1.49 24.22
N SER A 152 12.07 2.35 24.54
CA SER A 152 12.58 3.36 23.62
C SER A 152 14.04 3.67 23.95
N GLY A 153 14.84 4.03 22.95
CA GLY A 153 16.26 4.35 23.16
C GLY A 153 17.07 3.23 23.84
N GLY A 154 16.69 1.97 23.63
CA GLY A 154 17.37 0.81 24.21
C GLY A 154 16.97 0.44 25.65
N SER A 155 15.93 1.06 26.23
CA SER A 155 15.48 0.75 27.60
C SER A 155 13.97 0.85 27.82
N TRP A 156 13.46 0.10 28.80
CA TRP A 156 12.06 0.21 29.24
C TRP A 156 11.86 1.41 30.16
N GLY A 157 10.97 2.32 29.78
CA GLY A 157 10.50 3.41 30.63
C GLY A 157 9.74 2.92 31.88
N ALA A 158 9.33 3.86 32.72
CA ALA A 158 8.45 3.56 33.86
C ALA A 158 7.03 3.19 33.39
N PRO A 159 6.26 2.39 34.16
CA PRO A 159 4.83 2.21 33.94
C PRO A 159 4.09 3.56 33.94
N PHE A 160 3.18 3.72 32.98
CA PHE A 160 2.29 4.87 32.84
C PHE A 160 0.84 4.43 33.01
N LEU A 161 0.17 4.97 34.03
CA LEU A 161 -1.24 4.72 34.30
C LEU A 161 -2.12 5.39 33.22
N LEU A 162 -2.67 4.56 32.33
CA LEU A 162 -3.46 4.95 31.16
C LEU A 162 -4.88 5.35 31.55
N ALA A 163 -5.52 4.57 32.41
CA ALA A 163 -6.84 4.81 32.97
C ALA A 163 -7.03 4.01 34.26
N SER A 164 -7.93 4.46 35.15
CA SER A 164 -8.34 3.69 36.33
C SER A 164 -9.76 4.08 36.76
N TRP A 165 -10.44 3.17 37.45
CA TRP A 165 -11.80 3.36 37.94
C TRP A 165 -11.97 2.78 39.35
N GLY A 166 -13.00 3.25 40.08
CA GLY A 166 -13.16 2.95 41.51
C GLY A 166 -13.63 1.52 41.83
N SER A 167 -14.23 0.82 40.89
CA SER A 167 -14.90 -0.48 41.09
C SER A 167 -15.08 -1.21 39.76
N GLY A 168 -14.97 -2.54 39.74
CA GLY A 168 -15.07 -3.35 38.50
C GLY A 168 -13.70 -3.72 37.93
N ASP A 169 -13.65 -4.83 37.20
CA ASP A 169 -12.46 -5.29 36.47
C ASP A 169 -12.48 -4.79 35.02
N CYS A 170 -11.40 -4.96 34.27
CA CYS A 170 -11.35 -4.74 32.82
C CYS A 170 -10.65 -5.87 32.09
N ASP A 171 -10.88 -5.94 30.78
CA ASP A 171 -10.19 -6.91 29.93
C ASP A 171 -9.95 -6.35 28.51
N SER A 172 -9.21 -7.11 27.71
CA SER A 172 -8.83 -6.82 26.32
C SER A 172 -8.14 -5.47 26.20
N ALA A 173 -7.09 -5.27 27.00
CA ALA A 173 -6.19 -4.14 26.86
C ALA A 173 -5.47 -4.24 25.50
N ARG A 174 -5.71 -3.26 24.63
CA ARG A 174 -5.18 -3.21 23.26
C ARG A 174 -4.56 -1.86 22.94
N VAL A 175 -3.53 -1.90 22.12
CA VAL A 175 -2.75 -0.75 21.69
C VAL A 175 -2.43 -0.91 20.22
N ALA A 176 -2.60 0.16 19.47
CA ALA A 176 -2.12 0.33 18.12
C ALA A 176 -1.29 1.61 18.07
N VAL A 177 -0.20 1.61 17.31
CA VAL A 177 0.65 2.79 17.15
C VAL A 177 0.91 3.07 15.67
N ASP A 178 0.92 4.34 15.30
CA ASP A 178 1.28 4.72 13.93
C ASP A 178 2.81 4.84 13.78
N SER A 179 3.27 5.03 12.53
CA SER A 179 4.69 5.15 12.21
C SER A 179 5.39 6.36 12.84
N LEU A 180 4.64 7.30 13.44
CA LEU A 180 5.13 8.48 14.14
C LEU A 180 5.14 8.31 15.67
N GLY A 181 4.72 7.14 16.17
CA GLY A 181 4.64 6.85 17.60
C GLY A 181 3.43 7.48 18.30
N ASN A 182 2.40 7.88 17.55
CA ASN A 182 1.10 8.20 18.16
C ASN A 182 0.44 6.91 18.64
N ILE A 183 -0.21 6.98 19.80
CA ILE A 183 -0.70 5.80 20.53
C ILE A 183 -2.22 5.84 20.55
N PHE A 184 -2.86 4.74 20.17
CA PHE A 184 -4.30 4.55 20.25
C PHE A 184 -4.58 3.29 21.07
N THR A 185 -5.49 3.37 22.04
CA THR A 185 -5.75 2.24 22.95
C THR A 185 -7.24 1.99 23.11
N CYS A 186 -7.62 0.75 23.38
CA CYS A 186 -8.94 0.41 23.88
C CYS A 186 -8.87 -0.68 24.96
N TRP A 187 -9.94 -0.75 25.73
CA TRP A 187 -10.21 -1.77 26.75
C TRP A 187 -11.70 -1.76 27.05
N TRP A 188 -12.24 -2.82 27.67
CA TRP A 188 -13.62 -2.80 28.16
C TRP A 188 -13.69 -3.08 29.67
N THR A 189 -14.80 -2.70 30.28
CA THR A 189 -15.00 -2.75 31.75
C THR A 189 -16.16 -3.67 32.11
N LEU A 190 -15.95 -4.56 33.08
CA LEU A 190 -16.89 -5.65 33.41
C LEU A 190 -18.13 -5.19 34.18
N ASP A 191 -18.06 -4.06 34.89
CA ASP A 191 -19.17 -3.52 35.68
C ASP A 191 -20.16 -2.71 34.82
N SER A 192 -19.66 -2.00 33.80
CA SER A 192 -20.47 -1.15 32.93
C SER A 192 -20.76 -1.75 31.55
N TYR A 193 -20.01 -2.79 31.14
CA TYR A 193 -20.00 -3.37 29.80
C TYR A 193 -19.78 -2.33 28.69
N GLN A 194 -18.82 -1.43 28.92
CA GLN A 194 -18.44 -0.38 27.99
C GLN A 194 -17.00 -0.56 27.53
N VAL A 195 -16.78 -0.35 26.22
CA VAL A 195 -15.48 -0.15 25.62
C VAL A 195 -15.11 1.32 25.74
N HIS A 196 -13.91 1.54 26.23
CA HIS A 196 -13.28 2.85 26.38
C HIS A 196 -12.12 2.96 25.41
N SER A 197 -11.72 4.18 25.09
CA SER A 197 -10.50 4.47 24.36
C SER A 197 -9.80 5.70 24.90
N ARG A 198 -8.47 5.71 24.78
CA ARG A 198 -7.62 6.87 25.03
C ARG A 198 -6.50 6.92 24.00
N ALA A 199 -6.14 8.11 23.55
CA ALA A 199 -5.07 8.30 22.57
C ALA A 199 -3.99 9.27 23.07
N ARG A 200 -2.79 9.14 22.50
CA ARG A 200 -1.68 10.09 22.63
C ARG A 200 -1.25 10.53 21.24
N VAL A 201 -1.55 11.77 20.86
CA VAL A 201 -1.23 12.31 19.53
C VAL A 201 -0.26 13.47 19.67
N ASN A 202 0.82 13.47 18.86
CA ASN A 202 1.92 14.42 18.92
C ASN A 202 2.47 14.59 20.36
N GLY A 203 2.57 13.48 21.09
CA GLY A 203 3.02 13.43 22.48
C GLY A 203 2.01 13.86 23.54
N ILE A 204 0.86 14.42 23.17
CA ILE A 204 -0.20 14.91 24.05
C ILE A 204 -1.23 13.80 24.30
N TRP A 205 -1.52 13.51 25.57
CA TRP A 205 -2.59 12.58 25.96
C TRP A 205 -3.96 13.26 25.89
N GLU A 206 -4.92 12.57 25.28
CA GLU A 206 -6.35 12.91 25.32
C GLU A 206 -6.98 12.43 26.63
N ASP A 207 -8.24 12.80 26.87
CA ASP A 207 -9.06 12.19 27.92
C ASP A 207 -9.52 10.78 27.51
N ALA A 208 -9.74 9.91 28.50
CA ALA A 208 -10.37 8.62 28.27
C ALA A 208 -11.87 8.82 28.00
N GLN A 209 -12.40 8.14 26.98
CA GLN A 209 -13.78 8.28 26.52
C GLN A 209 -14.43 6.92 26.27
N VAL A 210 -15.73 6.82 26.54
CA VAL A 210 -16.56 5.66 26.15
C VAL A 210 -16.83 5.75 24.65
N ILE A 211 -16.48 4.71 23.91
CA ILE A 211 -16.66 4.65 22.44
C ILE A 211 -17.79 3.72 22.01
N SER A 212 -18.39 2.97 22.94
CA SER A 212 -19.40 1.95 22.65
C SER A 212 -20.82 2.31 23.11
N ALA A 213 -21.78 1.44 22.77
CA ALA A 213 -23.16 1.51 23.24
C ALA A 213 -23.76 0.10 23.39
N GLY A 214 -24.60 -0.10 24.40
CA GLY A 214 -25.09 -1.43 24.77
C GLY A 214 -24.06 -2.26 25.54
N GLN A 215 -24.40 -3.52 25.84
CA GLN A 215 -23.48 -4.45 26.49
C GLN A 215 -22.36 -4.78 25.50
N SER A 216 -21.14 -4.32 25.79
CA SER A 216 -19.99 -4.29 24.87
C SER A 216 -18.73 -4.90 25.50
N GLU A 217 -18.15 -5.87 24.81
CA GLU A 217 -17.13 -6.81 25.30
C GLU A 217 -16.10 -7.12 24.18
N PHE A 218 -14.92 -7.64 24.55
CA PHE A 218 -13.92 -8.15 23.58
C PHE A 218 -13.55 -7.14 22.48
N CYS A 219 -13.01 -6.00 22.88
CA CYS A 219 -12.59 -4.94 21.96
C CYS A 219 -11.20 -5.14 21.36
N ASP A 220 -11.00 -4.55 20.19
CA ASP A 220 -9.71 -4.46 19.51
C ASP A 220 -9.56 -3.13 18.74
N ILE A 221 -8.34 -2.72 18.41
CA ILE A 221 -8.03 -1.41 17.80
C ILE A 221 -6.85 -1.49 16.84
N ALA A 222 -6.97 -0.81 15.70
CA ALA A 222 -5.93 -0.70 14.68
C ALA A 222 -5.83 0.74 14.13
N VAL A 223 -4.68 1.07 13.53
CA VAL A 223 -4.40 2.40 12.95
C VAL A 223 -3.75 2.28 11.58
N GLY A 224 -4.42 2.85 10.57
CA GLY A 224 -3.86 3.09 9.24
C GLY A 224 -3.21 4.49 9.16
N THR A 225 -2.84 4.91 7.97
CA THR A 225 -2.11 6.18 7.74
C THR A 225 -2.83 7.43 8.28
N ASN A 226 -4.16 7.51 8.18
CA ASN A 226 -4.96 8.66 8.60
C ASN A 226 -6.18 8.29 9.45
N ALA A 227 -6.48 6.99 9.61
CA ALA A 227 -7.68 6.49 10.27
C ALA A 227 -7.35 5.52 11.41
N VAL A 228 -8.11 5.63 12.50
CA VAL A 228 -8.10 4.66 13.61
C VAL A 228 -9.44 3.96 13.61
N PHE A 229 -9.43 2.63 13.71
CA PHE A 229 -10.61 1.79 13.79
C PHE A 229 -10.58 1.02 15.11
N ALA A 230 -11.71 1.03 15.83
CA ALA A 230 -11.90 0.18 16.99
C ALA A 230 -13.15 -0.67 16.79
N CYS A 231 -13.09 -1.95 17.13
CA CYS A 231 -14.20 -2.89 17.02
C CYS A 231 -14.42 -3.65 18.34
N TRP A 232 -15.59 -4.24 18.52
CA TRP A 232 -15.93 -5.06 19.70
C TRP A 232 -17.18 -5.91 19.46
N THR A 233 -17.40 -6.89 20.33
CA THR A 233 -18.62 -7.69 20.40
C THR A 233 -19.67 -6.94 21.21
N ALA A 234 -20.89 -6.75 20.70
CA ALA A 234 -21.94 -6.10 21.47
C ALA A 234 -23.36 -6.61 21.19
N LYS A 235 -24.20 -6.53 22.24
CA LYS A 235 -25.64 -6.76 22.17
C LYS A 235 -26.37 -5.44 22.34
N TYR A 236 -26.80 -4.86 21.21
CA TYR A 236 -27.45 -3.54 21.17
C TYR A 236 -28.68 -3.58 20.27
N LYS A 237 -29.86 -3.52 20.90
CA LYS A 237 -31.21 -3.59 20.27
C LYS A 237 -31.52 -4.92 19.54
N THR A 238 -30.55 -5.81 19.40
CA THR A 238 -30.66 -7.18 18.87
C THR A 238 -30.78 -8.20 20.00
N SER A 239 -31.34 -9.38 19.70
CA SER A 239 -31.23 -10.56 20.57
C SER A 239 -29.88 -11.27 20.46
N VAL A 240 -29.14 -10.97 19.40
CA VAL A 240 -27.90 -11.63 18.94
C VAL A 240 -26.72 -10.66 19.08
N TYR A 241 -25.59 -11.09 19.62
CA TYR A 241 -24.31 -10.35 19.61
C TYR A 241 -23.85 -10.13 18.17
N GLN A 242 -23.47 -8.90 17.87
CA GLN A 242 -22.90 -8.50 16.58
C GLN A 242 -21.59 -7.76 16.82
N ILE A 243 -20.73 -7.70 15.81
CA ILE A 243 -19.56 -6.84 15.88
C ILE A 243 -19.98 -5.41 15.59
N PHE A 244 -19.56 -4.51 16.46
CA PHE A 244 -19.67 -3.07 16.29
C PHE A 244 -18.31 -2.50 15.97
N TYR A 245 -18.30 -1.33 15.32
CA TYR A 245 -17.09 -0.54 15.10
C TYR A 245 -17.36 0.95 15.24
N VAL A 246 -16.29 1.69 15.50
CA VAL A 246 -16.19 3.14 15.25
C VAL A 246 -14.88 3.47 14.53
N ARG A 247 -14.87 4.63 13.88
CA ARG A 247 -13.69 5.20 13.22
C ARG A 247 -13.46 6.63 13.70
N ARG A 248 -12.20 7.05 13.75
CA ARG A 248 -11.79 8.47 13.86
C ARG A 248 -10.61 8.74 12.92
N SER A 249 -10.19 9.99 12.79
CA SER A 249 -8.87 10.29 12.23
C SER A 249 -7.78 10.19 13.31
N THR A 250 -6.52 10.09 12.87
CA THR A 250 -5.32 10.12 13.73
C THR A 250 -5.04 11.48 14.36
N ALA A 251 -5.83 12.52 14.06
CA ALA A 251 -5.65 13.86 14.62
C ALA A 251 -5.99 13.93 16.13
N LEU A 252 -5.33 14.85 16.85
CA LEU A 252 -5.56 15.12 18.26
C LEU A 252 -7.00 15.61 18.51
N ASN A 253 -7.66 15.04 19.51
CA ASN A 253 -9.06 15.27 19.89
C ASN A 253 -10.06 15.02 18.74
N ALA A 254 -9.73 14.13 17.80
CA ALA A 254 -10.67 13.73 16.76
C ALA A 254 -11.84 12.91 17.35
N ASN A 255 -13.06 13.30 17.00
CA ASN A 255 -14.26 12.57 17.41
C ASN A 255 -14.33 11.20 16.74
N TRP A 256 -14.78 10.20 17.51
CA TRP A 256 -15.25 8.93 16.95
C TRP A 256 -16.59 9.11 16.22
N THR A 257 -16.82 8.30 15.19
CA THR A 257 -18.16 8.09 14.63
C THR A 257 -19.11 7.52 15.69
N ALA A 258 -20.42 7.64 15.50
CA ALA A 258 -21.36 6.86 16.29
C ALA A 258 -21.13 5.34 16.06
N PRO A 259 -21.32 4.47 17.06
CA PRO A 259 -21.23 3.03 16.90
C PRO A 259 -22.11 2.49 15.77
N GLN A 260 -21.53 1.69 14.89
CA GLN A 260 -22.23 1.04 13.79
C GLN A 260 -22.04 -0.47 13.87
N ILE A 261 -23.09 -1.23 13.51
CA ILE A 261 -22.97 -2.68 13.28
C ILE A 261 -22.08 -2.89 12.05
N MET A 262 -21.06 -3.73 12.17
CA MET A 262 -20.16 -4.13 11.09
C MET A 262 -20.95 -4.79 9.95
N TYR A 263 -21.69 -5.85 10.28
CA TYR A 263 -22.61 -6.52 9.36
C TYR A 263 -23.76 -7.16 10.12
N GLN A 264 -25.00 -6.92 9.66
CA GLN A 264 -26.21 -7.46 10.27
C GLN A 264 -26.40 -8.93 9.86
N GLY A 265 -25.96 -9.85 10.71
CA GLY A 265 -26.17 -11.30 10.58
C GLY A 265 -27.37 -11.81 11.39
N THR A 266 -27.74 -13.06 11.12
CA THR A 266 -28.67 -13.85 11.95
C THR A 266 -27.96 -14.69 13.01
N HIS A 267 -26.67 -14.93 12.82
CA HIS A 267 -25.81 -15.64 13.77
C HIS A 267 -25.05 -14.64 14.64
N GLU A 268 -24.80 -15.07 15.86
CA GLU A 268 -23.91 -14.45 16.85
C GLU A 268 -22.51 -14.23 16.26
N GLN A 269 -21.89 -13.09 16.57
CA GLN A 269 -20.53 -12.72 16.13
C GLN A 269 -19.71 -12.36 17.36
N GLN A 270 -18.52 -12.96 17.52
CA GLN A 270 -17.68 -12.85 18.72
C GLN A 270 -16.19 -12.82 18.38
N ASP A 271 -15.39 -12.32 19.32
CA ASP A 271 -13.93 -12.25 19.25
C ASP A 271 -13.41 -11.59 17.97
N PRO A 272 -13.75 -10.32 17.70
CA PRO A 272 -13.14 -9.61 16.59
C PRO A 272 -11.68 -9.27 16.91
N ALA A 273 -10.81 -9.50 15.93
CA ALA A 273 -9.55 -8.79 15.81
C ALA A 273 -9.67 -7.80 14.63
N VAL A 274 -8.98 -6.67 14.69
CA VAL A 274 -8.95 -5.66 13.61
C VAL A 274 -7.52 -5.28 13.25
N GLU A 275 -7.26 -5.14 11.96
CA GLU A 275 -6.05 -4.52 11.43
C GLU A 275 -6.42 -3.48 10.38
N ALA A 276 -5.53 -2.54 10.09
CA ALA A 276 -5.79 -1.45 9.15
C ALA A 276 -4.59 -1.19 8.23
N ASP A 277 -4.82 -1.28 6.92
CA ASP A 277 -3.75 -1.11 5.95
C ASP A 277 -3.28 0.34 5.79
N SER A 278 -2.13 0.50 5.13
CA SER A 278 -1.58 1.81 4.75
C SER A 278 -2.51 2.69 3.87
N SER A 279 -3.59 2.13 3.33
CA SER A 279 -4.62 2.83 2.54
C SER A 279 -5.89 3.16 3.34
N ASP A 280 -5.85 3.05 4.67
CA ASP A 280 -6.98 3.27 5.60
C ASP A 280 -8.15 2.27 5.40
N ILE A 281 -7.86 1.07 4.88
CA ILE A 281 -8.81 -0.05 4.79
C ILE A 281 -8.67 -0.91 6.04
N ALA A 282 -9.72 -0.93 6.87
CA ALA A 282 -9.81 -1.87 7.98
C ALA A 282 -10.22 -3.27 7.52
N HIS A 283 -9.60 -4.26 8.14
CA HIS A 283 -9.87 -5.69 8.01
C HIS A 283 -10.35 -6.18 9.37
N ILE A 284 -11.33 -7.08 9.41
CA ILE A 284 -11.77 -7.72 10.66
C ILE A 284 -11.90 -9.21 10.42
N VAL A 285 -11.24 -10.00 11.28
CA VAL A 285 -11.48 -11.45 11.42
C VAL A 285 -12.20 -11.71 12.74
N PHE A 286 -13.10 -12.69 12.75
CA PHE A 286 -13.94 -12.98 13.92
C PHE A 286 -14.54 -14.38 13.85
N THR A 287 -15.26 -14.81 14.90
CA THR A 287 -15.96 -16.10 14.92
C THR A 287 -17.49 -15.95 15.00
N SER A 288 -18.21 -16.92 14.43
CA SER A 288 -19.66 -17.06 14.60
C SER A 288 -19.99 -17.98 15.79
N ALA A 289 -20.85 -17.59 16.75
CA ALA A 289 -20.98 -18.39 17.99
C ALA A 289 -22.26 -18.21 18.85
N PHE A 290 -23.25 -19.11 18.72
CA PHE A 290 -23.99 -19.79 19.81
C PHE A 290 -25.44 -20.18 19.46
N GLU A 291 -25.63 -21.33 18.80
CA GLU A 291 -26.62 -22.33 19.26
C GLU A 291 -25.93 -23.71 19.32
N THR A 292 -26.55 -24.67 20.01
CA THR A 292 -25.87 -25.87 20.54
C THR A 292 -25.27 -26.79 19.47
N ALA A 293 -24.00 -27.17 19.67
CA ALA A 293 -23.28 -28.19 18.89
C ALA A 293 -23.09 -27.92 17.38
N GLU A 294 -23.41 -26.73 16.89
CA GLU A 294 -23.16 -26.33 15.51
C GLU A 294 -21.68 -25.96 15.26
N LEU A 295 -21.29 -26.02 13.98
CA LEU A 295 -19.95 -25.66 13.53
C LEU A 295 -19.74 -24.15 13.67
N LYS A 296 -18.61 -23.73 14.26
CA LYS A 296 -18.21 -22.32 14.23
C LYS A 296 -17.40 -22.05 12.95
N ALA A 297 -17.59 -20.90 12.34
CA ALA A 297 -16.76 -20.40 11.27
C ALA A 297 -15.81 -19.30 11.78
N VAL A 298 -14.61 -19.22 11.18
CA VAL A 298 -13.82 -17.98 11.18
C VAL A 298 -14.21 -17.21 9.94
N LEU A 299 -14.65 -15.97 10.16
CA LEU A 299 -15.21 -15.09 9.15
C LEU A 299 -14.30 -13.86 9.00
N TYR A 300 -14.23 -13.33 7.79
CA TYR A 300 -13.46 -12.15 7.42
C TYR A 300 -14.33 -11.15 6.68
N CYS A 301 -14.13 -9.86 6.96
CA CYS A 301 -14.67 -8.77 6.16
C CYS A 301 -13.67 -7.61 6.06
N ARG A 302 -13.82 -6.78 5.03
CA ARG A 302 -13.03 -5.55 4.82
C ARG A 302 -13.89 -4.30 4.66
N TRP A 303 -13.32 -3.16 5.01
CA TRP A 303 -13.87 -1.83 4.77
C TRP A 303 -13.88 -1.49 3.28
N THR A 304 -14.86 -0.67 2.84
CA THR A 304 -14.98 -0.20 1.44
C THR A 304 -14.74 1.31 1.28
N GLY A 305 -14.22 1.97 2.32
CA GLY A 305 -14.24 3.43 2.44
C GLY A 305 -15.53 3.98 3.06
N THR A 306 -16.64 3.21 3.05
CA THR A 306 -17.96 3.66 3.55
C THR A 306 -18.70 2.69 4.48
N ARG A 307 -18.43 1.38 4.36
CA ARG A 307 -19.00 0.32 5.21
C ARG A 307 -18.15 -0.95 5.10
N PHE A 308 -18.34 -1.92 5.99
CA PHE A 308 -17.81 -3.27 5.78
C PHE A 308 -18.61 -4.03 4.71
N VAL A 309 -17.94 -4.94 3.99
CA VAL A 309 -18.60 -5.90 3.07
C VAL A 309 -19.27 -7.04 3.84
N ALA A 310 -20.10 -7.83 3.16
CA ALA A 310 -20.62 -9.08 3.71
C ALA A 310 -19.45 -10.03 4.07
N PRO A 311 -19.44 -10.62 5.28
CA PRO A 311 -18.38 -11.53 5.69
C PRO A 311 -18.28 -12.77 4.79
N VAL A 312 -17.05 -13.14 4.46
CA VAL A 312 -16.71 -14.41 3.80
C VAL A 312 -16.06 -15.36 4.82
N ALA A 313 -16.20 -16.66 4.63
CA ALA A 313 -15.58 -17.62 5.53
C ALA A 313 -14.11 -17.90 5.16
N VAL A 314 -13.23 -17.80 6.15
CA VAL A 314 -11.84 -18.26 6.09
C VAL A 314 -11.77 -19.76 6.42
N SER A 315 -12.58 -20.20 7.40
CA SER A 315 -12.76 -21.61 7.76
C SER A 315 -14.19 -21.85 8.25
N GLN A 316 -14.71 -23.05 8.02
CA GLN A 316 -16.09 -23.45 8.34
C GLN A 316 -16.19 -24.79 9.09
N THR A 317 -15.07 -25.39 9.50
CA THR A 317 -15.03 -26.74 10.04
C THR A 317 -14.54 -26.75 11.48
N THR A 318 -15.23 -27.54 12.32
CA THR A 318 -15.02 -27.71 13.77
C THR A 318 -15.47 -26.52 14.66
N LEU A 319 -15.01 -26.50 15.91
CA LEU A 319 -15.24 -25.41 16.87
C LEU A 319 -14.01 -24.50 16.82
N LEU A 320 -14.21 -23.22 16.53
CA LEU A 320 -13.14 -22.25 16.27
C LEU A 320 -13.31 -21.03 17.18
N ASN A 321 -12.26 -20.57 17.85
CA ASN A 321 -12.32 -19.44 18.79
C ASN A 321 -11.03 -18.60 18.70
N ASN A 322 -11.01 -17.43 19.37
CA ASN A 322 -9.81 -16.60 19.54
C ASN A 322 -9.02 -16.35 18.23
N PRO A 323 -9.64 -15.86 17.14
CA PRO A 323 -8.90 -15.54 15.94
C PRO A 323 -8.00 -14.32 16.19
N ALA A 324 -6.84 -14.32 15.57
CA ALA A 324 -5.91 -13.20 15.52
C ALA A 324 -5.29 -13.15 14.11
N PHE A 325 -4.82 -11.98 13.70
CA PHE A 325 -4.17 -11.82 12.40
C PHE A 325 -3.29 -10.57 12.38
N ASP A 326 -2.33 -10.58 11.45
CA ASP A 326 -1.43 -9.45 11.16
C ASP A 326 -1.64 -8.97 9.70
N GLU A 327 -1.37 -7.70 9.44
CA GLU A 327 -1.40 -7.06 8.11
C GLU A 327 0.03 -6.72 7.69
N ARG A 328 0.49 -7.31 6.58
CA ARG A 328 1.79 -6.98 6.01
C ARG A 328 1.74 -6.81 4.51
N ALA A 329 1.91 -5.56 4.07
CA ALA A 329 1.93 -5.18 2.66
C ALA A 329 0.66 -5.64 1.91
N ASN A 330 -0.51 -5.42 2.52
CA ASN A 330 -1.86 -5.77 2.06
C ASN A 330 -2.15 -7.29 2.01
N ASN A 331 -1.23 -8.10 2.52
CA ASN A 331 -1.45 -9.51 2.78
C ASN A 331 -1.89 -9.68 4.24
N LEU A 332 -2.81 -10.62 4.49
CA LEU A 332 -3.30 -10.91 5.83
C LEU A 332 -2.82 -12.29 6.27
N TYR A 333 -2.47 -12.43 7.54
CA TYR A 333 -1.92 -13.68 8.06
C TYR A 333 -2.72 -14.04 9.29
N ALA A 334 -3.67 -14.96 9.18
CA ALA A 334 -4.62 -15.26 10.24
C ALA A 334 -4.33 -16.60 10.93
N CYS A 335 -4.55 -16.65 12.24
CA CYS A 335 -4.50 -17.86 13.04
C CYS A 335 -5.69 -17.92 14.01
N TRP A 336 -6.06 -19.12 14.45
CA TRP A 336 -7.17 -19.31 15.40
C TRP A 336 -7.05 -20.62 16.17
N GLN A 337 -7.68 -20.64 17.35
CA GLN A 337 -7.80 -21.85 18.17
C GLN A 337 -8.81 -22.82 17.55
N VAL A 338 -8.44 -24.10 17.45
CA VAL A 338 -9.34 -25.18 17.04
C VAL A 338 -9.69 -26.07 18.22
N GLY A 339 -10.96 -26.16 18.61
CA GLY A 339 -11.46 -27.04 19.67
C GLY A 339 -12.45 -26.34 20.60
N LEU A 340 -12.65 -26.90 21.79
CA LEU A 340 -13.47 -26.27 22.81
C LEU A 340 -12.75 -25.00 23.32
N SER A 341 -13.51 -23.93 23.58
CA SER A 341 -12.96 -22.76 24.27
C SER A 341 -12.36 -23.18 25.62
N GLY A 342 -11.17 -22.68 25.96
CA GLY A 342 -10.41 -23.09 27.15
C GLY A 342 -9.74 -24.47 27.08
N ASN A 343 -9.97 -25.26 26.02
CA ASN A 343 -9.43 -26.62 25.86
C ASN A 343 -9.31 -26.98 24.37
N GLY A 344 -8.39 -26.30 23.69
CA GLY A 344 -8.20 -26.50 22.24
C GLY A 344 -7.41 -27.76 21.92
N THR A 345 -7.47 -28.12 20.65
CA THR A 345 -6.81 -29.28 20.07
C THR A 345 -5.56 -28.90 19.29
N ARG A 346 -5.50 -27.69 18.70
CA ARG A 346 -4.36 -27.09 17.98
C ARG A 346 -4.64 -25.62 17.61
N VAL A 347 -3.66 -24.97 16.99
CA VAL A 347 -3.85 -23.73 16.20
C VAL A 347 -3.92 -24.09 14.70
N ASP A 348 -4.87 -23.49 13.99
CA ASP A 348 -4.91 -23.49 12.52
C ASP A 348 -4.60 -22.07 12.00
N THR A 349 -4.21 -21.99 10.72
CA THR A 349 -3.88 -20.75 10.03
C THR A 349 -4.36 -20.77 8.58
N SER A 350 -4.64 -19.59 8.03
CA SER A 350 -4.72 -19.31 6.59
C SER A 350 -4.24 -17.88 6.36
N ASN A 351 -3.53 -17.66 5.27
CA ASN A 351 -3.11 -16.34 4.80
C ASN A 351 -3.98 -15.89 3.62
N GLN A 352 -4.21 -14.59 3.49
CA GLN A 352 -4.83 -13.94 2.33
C GLN A 352 -3.75 -13.26 1.49
N PHE A 353 -3.64 -13.69 0.23
CA PHE A 353 -2.79 -13.05 -0.78
C PHE A 353 -3.70 -12.59 -1.91
N ASN A 354 -3.56 -11.33 -2.33
CA ASN A 354 -4.29 -10.74 -3.46
C ASN A 354 -5.83 -10.77 -3.29
N GLY A 355 -6.30 -10.85 -2.04
CA GLY A 355 -7.71 -11.01 -1.68
C GLY A 355 -8.20 -12.46 -1.55
N ASP A 356 -7.41 -13.45 -1.99
CA ASP A 356 -7.75 -14.87 -1.92
C ASP A 356 -7.14 -15.56 -0.69
N TRP A 357 -7.96 -16.29 0.06
CA TRP A 357 -7.52 -17.09 1.20
C TRP A 357 -6.90 -18.42 0.75
N THR A 358 -5.73 -18.72 1.28
CA THR A 358 -5.05 -20.01 1.14
C THR A 358 -5.80 -21.13 1.85
N ASN A 359 -5.53 -22.40 1.48
CA ASN A 359 -6.08 -23.55 2.20
C ASN A 359 -5.65 -23.54 3.67
N VAL A 360 -6.61 -23.80 4.57
CA VAL A 360 -6.35 -23.92 6.01
C VAL A 360 -5.29 -24.98 6.29
N ALA A 361 -4.28 -24.62 7.08
CA ALA A 361 -3.21 -25.49 7.54
C ALA A 361 -3.11 -25.49 9.08
N ALA A 362 -2.70 -26.61 9.67
CA ALA A 362 -2.41 -26.68 11.09
C ALA A 362 -1.00 -26.12 11.37
N VAL A 363 -0.86 -25.28 12.40
CA VAL A 363 0.46 -24.84 12.88
C VAL A 363 1.14 -26.05 13.56
N PRO A 364 2.36 -26.45 13.14
CA PRO A 364 3.06 -27.58 13.73
C PRO A 364 3.23 -27.48 15.25
N ASP A 365 3.17 -28.62 15.93
CA ASP A 365 3.43 -28.77 17.38
C ASP A 365 2.50 -27.98 18.33
N SER A 366 1.49 -27.28 17.81
CA SER A 366 0.52 -26.44 18.53
C SER A 366 -0.57 -27.19 19.29
N ALA A 367 -0.49 -28.53 19.33
CA ALA A 367 -1.57 -29.37 19.85
C ALA A 367 -1.87 -29.08 21.34
N GLY A 368 -3.12 -28.75 21.68
CA GLY A 368 -3.52 -28.36 23.03
C GLY A 368 -3.54 -26.85 23.32
N ALA A 369 -3.46 -25.99 22.30
CA ALA A 369 -3.44 -24.54 22.46
C ALA A 369 -4.81 -23.92 22.85
N THR A 370 -4.80 -22.78 23.57
CA THR A 370 -6.04 -22.06 23.97
C THR A 370 -6.20 -20.73 23.23
N TYR A 371 -5.16 -19.92 23.26
CA TYR A 371 -5.03 -18.64 22.57
C TYR A 371 -3.82 -18.73 21.64
N CYS A 372 -3.90 -17.97 20.56
CA CYS A 372 -2.79 -17.78 19.65
C CYS A 372 -2.71 -16.32 19.24
N ASP A 373 -1.56 -15.96 18.68
CA ASP A 373 -1.35 -14.70 18.00
C ASP A 373 -0.28 -14.89 16.90
N VAL A 374 -0.18 -13.95 15.96
CA VAL A 374 0.69 -14.06 14.79
C VAL A 374 1.34 -12.70 14.47
N ALA A 375 2.61 -12.72 14.06
CA ALA A 375 3.31 -11.54 13.55
C ALA A 375 4.18 -11.91 12.35
N VAL A 376 4.44 -10.92 11.49
CA VAL A 376 5.14 -11.11 10.22
C VAL A 376 6.33 -10.16 10.09
N ASP A 377 7.44 -10.72 9.62
CA ASP A 377 8.65 -9.97 9.25
C ASP A 377 8.35 -8.79 8.30
N PRO A 378 9.13 -7.69 8.34
CA PRO A 378 9.07 -6.60 7.37
C PRO A 378 9.02 -7.00 5.88
N THR A 379 9.62 -8.13 5.51
CA THR A 379 9.64 -8.66 4.14
C THR A 379 8.45 -9.57 3.81
N GLY A 380 7.54 -9.82 4.76
CA GLY A 380 6.45 -10.80 4.65
C GLY A 380 6.85 -12.23 5.06
N ILE A 381 8.14 -12.50 5.27
CA ILE A 381 8.68 -13.83 5.61
C ILE A 381 9.91 -13.67 6.53
N PRO A 382 10.00 -14.32 7.70
CA PRO A 382 9.12 -15.39 8.17
C PRO A 382 7.91 -14.87 8.96
N ILE A 383 6.89 -15.72 9.01
CA ILE A 383 5.70 -15.56 9.86
C ILE A 383 5.94 -16.29 11.19
N PHE A 384 5.52 -15.73 12.31
CA PHE A 384 5.64 -16.35 13.62
C PHE A 384 4.29 -16.43 14.31
N TYR A 385 4.01 -17.60 14.88
CA TYR A 385 2.81 -17.94 15.64
C TYR A 385 3.22 -18.23 17.07
N VAL A 386 2.57 -17.56 18.02
CA VAL A 386 2.69 -17.83 19.46
C VAL A 386 1.40 -18.42 19.99
N TRP A 387 1.50 -19.27 21.00
CA TRP A 387 0.32 -19.84 21.67
C TRP A 387 0.64 -20.23 23.12
N ASP A 388 -0.38 -20.22 23.99
CA ASP A 388 -0.28 -20.88 25.29
C ASP A 388 -0.55 -22.38 25.15
N GLN A 389 0.19 -23.20 25.88
CA GLN A 389 -0.04 -24.64 25.98
C GLN A 389 0.52 -25.16 27.30
N GLY A 390 -0.33 -25.80 28.10
CA GLY A 390 0.06 -26.43 29.37
C GLY A 390 0.41 -25.43 30.49
N GLY A 391 0.16 -24.13 30.29
CA GLY A 391 0.58 -23.05 31.18
C GLY A 391 1.90 -22.38 30.79
N GLU A 392 2.46 -22.69 29.62
CA GLU A 392 3.65 -22.07 29.06
C GLU A 392 3.32 -21.40 27.71
N ILE A 393 4.06 -20.36 27.34
CA ILE A 393 4.03 -19.74 26.02
C ILE A 393 5.05 -20.42 25.10
N TRP A 394 4.58 -20.80 23.93
CA TRP A 394 5.39 -21.41 22.87
C TRP A 394 5.38 -20.54 21.63
N CYS A 395 6.48 -20.57 20.88
CA CYS A 395 6.60 -19.98 19.55
C CYS A 395 7.07 -21.05 18.56
N ASN A 396 6.56 -21.04 17.33
CA ASN A 396 7.12 -21.85 16.25
C ASN A 396 8.53 -21.32 15.90
N MET A 397 9.44 -22.23 15.55
CA MET A 397 10.83 -21.90 15.18
C MET A 397 11.22 -22.54 13.84
N GLY A 398 10.24 -22.78 12.97
CA GLY A 398 10.41 -23.41 11.65
C GLY A 398 9.82 -22.57 10.53
N GLN A 399 10.09 -22.97 9.27
CA GLN A 399 9.54 -22.31 8.08
C GLN A 399 8.01 -22.26 8.15
N SER A 400 7.45 -21.10 7.82
CA SER A 400 6.15 -20.68 8.29
C SER A 400 5.26 -20.11 7.19
N GLY A 401 3.97 -20.44 7.28
CA GLY A 401 2.95 -20.04 6.31
C GLY A 401 3.04 -20.76 4.96
N PRO A 402 1.95 -20.78 4.19
CA PRO A 402 2.08 -20.44 2.78
C PRO A 402 2.72 -19.04 2.71
N VAL A 403 3.77 -18.88 1.91
CA VAL A 403 4.39 -17.56 1.67
C VAL A 403 3.63 -16.82 0.57
N PRO A 404 3.68 -15.47 0.53
CA PRO A 404 3.19 -14.73 -0.63
C PRO A 404 3.83 -15.25 -1.93
N PRO A 405 3.14 -15.20 -3.07
CA PRO A 405 3.82 -15.29 -4.35
C PRO A 405 4.85 -14.14 -4.47
N ASP A 406 5.92 -14.35 -5.24
CA ASP A 406 6.76 -13.23 -5.67
C ASP A 406 5.88 -12.18 -6.39
N ASN A 407 6.14 -10.89 -6.15
CA ASN A 407 5.41 -9.78 -6.76
C ASN A 407 6.39 -8.67 -7.20
N GLU A 408 6.41 -8.37 -8.49
CA GLU A 408 7.20 -7.31 -9.09
C GLU A 408 6.40 -5.98 -9.14
N PRO A 409 6.87 -4.88 -8.52
CA PRO A 409 6.11 -3.64 -8.49
C PRO A 409 5.75 -3.10 -9.89
N PRO A 410 4.53 -2.60 -10.10
CA PRO A 410 4.04 -2.25 -11.42
C PRO A 410 4.79 -1.07 -12.04
N ALA A 411 5.03 -1.14 -13.34
CA ALA A 411 5.57 -0.05 -14.14
C ALA A 411 4.47 0.97 -14.45
N ALA A 412 4.47 2.09 -13.72
CA ALA A 412 3.67 3.26 -14.04
C ALA A 412 4.17 3.91 -15.33
N GLU A 413 3.30 4.02 -16.34
CA GLU A 413 3.58 4.71 -17.59
C GLU A 413 2.35 5.47 -18.10
N PHE A 414 2.56 6.69 -18.59
CA PHE A 414 1.49 7.51 -19.15
C PHE A 414 1.93 8.46 -20.26
N GLU A 415 0.96 8.79 -21.10
CA GLU A 415 1.04 9.84 -22.11
C GLU A 415 0.00 10.93 -21.79
N PHE A 416 0.20 12.12 -22.35
CA PHE A 416 -0.75 13.23 -22.23
C PHE A 416 -0.87 13.99 -23.55
N THR A 417 -2.03 14.60 -23.80
CA THR A 417 -2.31 15.34 -25.03
C THR A 417 -3.29 16.48 -24.76
N PRO A 418 -3.06 17.69 -25.32
CA PRO A 418 -1.89 18.09 -26.12
C PRO A 418 -0.60 18.19 -25.28
N THR A 419 0.55 18.09 -25.92
CA THR A 419 1.86 18.24 -25.26
C THR A 419 2.23 19.70 -24.96
N THR A 420 1.55 20.66 -25.60
CA THR A 420 1.61 22.09 -25.32
C THR A 420 0.21 22.68 -25.37
N ALA A 421 -0.12 23.58 -24.44
CA ALA A 421 -1.42 24.24 -24.37
C ALA A 421 -1.31 25.67 -23.81
N ILE A 422 -2.34 26.50 -24.00
CA ILE A 422 -2.46 27.83 -23.40
C ILE A 422 -3.60 27.81 -22.37
N PHE A 423 -3.39 28.40 -21.19
CA PHE A 423 -4.42 28.45 -20.15
C PHE A 423 -5.68 29.27 -20.57
N PRO A 424 -6.89 28.89 -20.10
CA PRO A 424 -7.20 27.64 -19.41
C PRO A 424 -7.12 26.45 -20.37
N ALA A 425 -6.44 25.39 -19.94
CA ALA A 425 -6.07 24.26 -20.79
C ALA A 425 -6.61 22.93 -20.24
N GLU A 426 -7.52 22.28 -20.97
CA GLU A 426 -7.85 20.86 -20.73
C GLU A 426 -6.77 19.97 -21.35
N ILE A 427 -6.20 19.08 -20.54
CA ILE A 427 -5.23 18.05 -20.95
C ILE A 427 -5.84 16.69 -20.64
N THR A 428 -5.84 15.80 -21.64
CA THR A 428 -6.18 14.37 -21.45
C THR A 428 -4.92 13.60 -21.09
N PHE A 429 -5.00 12.78 -20.05
CA PHE A 429 -3.96 11.89 -19.57
C PHE A 429 -4.38 10.44 -19.74
N ASN A 430 -3.50 9.61 -20.27
CA ASN A 430 -3.75 8.19 -20.49
C ASN A 430 -2.64 7.32 -19.91
N ALA A 431 -2.98 6.54 -18.88
CA ALA A 431 -2.11 5.57 -18.22
C ALA A 431 -2.27 4.13 -18.76
N SER A 432 -2.98 3.90 -19.88
CA SER A 432 -3.21 2.55 -20.44
C SER A 432 -1.95 1.77 -20.82
N SER A 433 -0.80 2.44 -20.86
CA SER A 433 0.52 1.86 -21.10
C SER A 433 1.19 1.34 -19.82
N SER A 434 0.64 1.64 -18.64
CA SER A 434 1.11 1.05 -17.38
C SER A 434 0.93 -0.46 -17.39
N ARG A 435 1.88 -1.19 -16.79
CA ARG A 435 1.91 -2.65 -16.78
C ARG A 435 2.34 -3.16 -15.43
N ASP A 436 1.88 -4.35 -15.11
CA ASP A 436 2.34 -5.16 -14.00
C ASP A 436 3.03 -6.40 -14.62
N PRO A 437 4.26 -6.79 -14.22
CA PRO A 437 4.96 -7.94 -14.77
C PRO A 437 4.32 -9.30 -14.40
N ASP A 438 3.76 -9.43 -13.20
CA ASP A 438 3.24 -10.69 -12.65
C ASP A 438 1.81 -10.61 -12.06
N GLY A 439 1.22 -9.41 -11.97
CA GLY A 439 -0.15 -9.16 -11.52
C GLY A 439 -1.03 -8.31 -12.46
N ASP A 440 -1.98 -7.60 -11.85
CA ASP A 440 -2.97 -6.70 -12.45
C ASP A 440 -2.99 -5.35 -11.69
N ILE A 441 -2.94 -4.23 -12.42
CA ILE A 441 -3.08 -2.90 -11.82
C ILE A 441 -4.53 -2.63 -11.41
N VAL A 442 -4.81 -2.61 -10.09
CA VAL A 442 -6.15 -2.40 -9.52
C VAL A 442 -6.50 -0.93 -9.27
N SER A 443 -5.53 -0.02 -9.22
CA SER A 443 -5.82 1.41 -9.06
C SER A 443 -4.81 2.35 -9.70
N TYR A 444 -5.30 3.54 -10.06
CA TYR A 444 -4.58 4.63 -10.71
C TYR A 444 -4.95 5.93 -9.99
N SER A 445 -3.96 6.67 -9.49
CA SER A 445 -4.14 7.91 -8.75
C SER A 445 -3.24 9.01 -9.32
N TRP A 446 -3.84 10.14 -9.65
CA TRP A 446 -3.18 11.30 -10.24
C TRP A 446 -3.09 12.45 -9.23
N ASP A 447 -1.93 13.11 -9.19
CA ASP A 447 -1.75 14.45 -8.65
C ASP A 447 -1.23 15.35 -9.77
N PHE A 448 -1.98 16.40 -10.12
CA PHE A 448 -1.64 17.27 -11.25
C PHE A 448 -0.70 18.42 -10.87
N GLY A 449 -0.26 18.52 -9.61
CA GLY A 449 0.70 19.52 -9.15
C GLY A 449 0.15 20.94 -8.97
N ASP A 450 -1.12 21.18 -9.30
CA ASP A 450 -1.84 22.45 -9.07
C ASP A 450 -2.82 22.40 -7.89
N GLY A 451 -3.00 21.21 -7.30
CA GLY A 451 -3.98 20.88 -6.26
C GLY A 451 -5.05 19.88 -6.72
N GLY A 452 -5.20 19.64 -8.02
CA GLY A 452 -6.11 18.65 -8.59
C GLY A 452 -5.65 17.21 -8.36
N ARG A 453 -6.60 16.33 -7.99
CA ARG A 453 -6.40 14.88 -7.86
C ARG A 453 -7.60 14.11 -8.38
N VAL A 454 -7.36 13.08 -9.19
CA VAL A 454 -8.39 12.23 -9.82
C VAL A 454 -7.87 10.79 -9.88
N GLY A 455 -8.77 9.80 -9.86
CA GLY A 455 -8.42 8.39 -10.12
C GLY A 455 -8.95 7.90 -11.46
N GLY A 456 -8.24 6.97 -12.10
CA GLY A 456 -8.65 6.34 -13.36
C GLY A 456 -7.54 6.22 -14.41
N VAL A 457 -7.74 5.33 -15.39
CA VAL A 457 -6.77 5.06 -16.48
C VAL A 457 -6.70 6.21 -17.48
N LEU A 458 -7.85 6.73 -17.88
CA LEU A 458 -8.01 7.85 -18.82
C LEU A 458 -8.75 8.97 -18.09
N VAL A 459 -8.13 10.12 -17.94
CA VAL A 459 -8.67 11.26 -17.17
C VAL A 459 -8.42 12.57 -17.92
N ASN A 460 -9.33 13.53 -17.78
CA ASN A 460 -9.12 14.92 -18.21
C ASN A 460 -8.89 15.80 -16.98
N HIS A 461 -7.97 16.74 -17.08
CA HIS A 461 -7.76 17.79 -16.07
C HIS A 461 -7.61 19.15 -16.74
N THR A 462 -8.17 20.19 -16.14
CA THR A 462 -8.11 21.57 -16.66
C THR A 462 -7.20 22.43 -15.79
N TYR A 463 -6.14 22.95 -16.38
CA TYR A 463 -5.25 23.93 -15.75
C TYR A 463 -5.76 25.35 -16.00
N ASP A 464 -6.35 25.97 -14.98
CA ASP A 464 -6.81 27.37 -14.99
C ASP A 464 -5.67 28.41 -14.92
N ARG A 465 -4.42 27.96 -14.75
CA ARG A 465 -3.23 28.79 -14.61
C ARG A 465 -2.11 28.33 -15.54
N TRP A 466 -1.33 29.28 -16.04
CA TRP A 466 -0.07 29.01 -16.72
C TRP A 466 1.04 28.69 -15.72
N GLY A 467 2.07 27.97 -16.18
CA GLY A 467 3.20 27.54 -15.36
C GLY A 467 3.64 26.10 -15.67
N THR A 468 4.70 25.66 -15.01
CA THR A 468 5.15 24.26 -15.04
C THR A 468 4.56 23.50 -13.86
N PHE A 469 3.85 22.41 -14.13
CA PHE A 469 3.23 21.55 -13.13
C PHE A 469 3.87 20.16 -13.16
N VAL A 470 4.15 19.59 -11.98
CA VAL A 470 4.69 18.23 -11.85
C VAL A 470 3.53 17.27 -11.70
N VAL A 471 3.15 16.61 -12.80
CA VAL A 471 2.14 15.56 -12.76
C VAL A 471 2.76 14.27 -12.27
N ARG A 472 2.10 13.65 -11.29
CA ARG A 472 2.50 12.38 -10.70
C ARG A 472 1.37 11.37 -10.83
N LEU A 473 1.64 10.28 -11.53
CA LEU A 473 0.85 9.07 -11.53
C LEU A 473 1.40 8.12 -10.46
N VAL A 474 0.51 7.56 -9.63
CA VAL A 474 0.77 6.39 -8.82
C VAL A 474 -0.18 5.28 -9.30
N VAL A 475 0.37 4.12 -9.65
CA VAL A 475 -0.41 2.91 -9.92
C VAL A 475 -0.18 1.89 -8.81
N ARG A 476 -1.18 1.06 -8.52
CA ARG A 476 -1.09 0.00 -7.51
C ARG A 476 -1.53 -1.34 -8.10
N ASP A 477 -0.75 -2.38 -7.86
CA ASP A 477 -1.07 -3.76 -8.24
C ASP A 477 -2.10 -4.41 -7.30
N ASN A 478 -2.53 -5.62 -7.64
CA ASN A 478 -3.46 -6.46 -6.87
C ASN A 478 -2.88 -7.03 -5.57
N VAL A 479 -1.57 -6.87 -5.35
CA VAL A 479 -0.82 -7.25 -4.13
C VAL A 479 -0.56 -6.01 -3.25
N GLY A 480 -0.87 -4.83 -3.78
CA GLY A 480 -0.76 -3.52 -3.16
C GLY A 480 0.62 -2.85 -3.23
N ALA A 481 1.59 -3.36 -4.00
CA ALA A 481 2.81 -2.60 -4.29
C ALA A 481 2.52 -1.50 -5.33
N THR A 482 3.43 -0.51 -5.44
CA THR A 482 3.14 0.74 -6.17
C THR A 482 4.24 1.14 -7.15
N GLY A 483 3.80 1.54 -8.34
CA GLY A 483 4.62 2.20 -9.36
C GLY A 483 4.38 3.69 -9.35
N VAL A 484 5.42 4.50 -9.59
CA VAL A 484 5.30 5.96 -9.67
C VAL A 484 5.96 6.49 -10.94
N LYS A 485 5.25 7.34 -11.68
CA LYS A 485 5.76 8.08 -12.85
C LYS A 485 5.50 9.56 -12.66
N THR A 486 6.46 10.40 -13.03
CA THR A 486 6.32 11.85 -13.02
C THR A 486 6.68 12.48 -14.36
N HIS A 487 5.90 13.47 -14.79
CA HIS A 487 6.24 14.34 -15.93
C HIS A 487 5.94 15.80 -15.58
N ASN A 488 6.79 16.69 -16.08
CA ASN A 488 6.53 18.12 -16.06
C ASN A 488 5.66 18.47 -17.27
N ILE A 489 4.57 19.19 -17.04
CA ILE A 489 3.73 19.78 -18.09
C ILE A 489 3.82 21.29 -17.99
N GLU A 490 4.01 21.94 -19.14
CA GLU A 490 4.10 23.39 -19.25
C GLU A 490 2.84 23.94 -19.90
N ILE A 491 2.09 24.72 -19.14
CA ILE A 491 0.91 25.44 -19.62
C ILE A 491 1.33 26.87 -19.92
N LEU A 492 1.24 27.26 -21.18
CA LEU A 492 1.70 28.54 -21.67
C LEU A 492 0.68 29.65 -21.41
N ARG A 493 1.16 30.89 -21.48
CA ARG A 493 0.36 32.13 -21.55
C ARG A 493 0.63 32.94 -22.83
N LEU A 494 1.23 32.30 -23.83
CA LEU A 494 1.75 32.93 -25.05
C LEU A 494 0.82 32.64 -26.23
N PHE A 495 0.00 33.62 -26.58
CA PHE A 495 -1.01 33.53 -27.64
C PHE A 495 -0.42 33.90 -29.01
N GLN A 496 -0.95 33.27 -30.06
CA GLN A 496 -0.53 33.53 -31.44
C GLN A 496 -0.84 34.98 -31.88
N PRO A 497 -0.14 35.51 -32.89
CA PRO A 497 -0.48 36.78 -33.54
C PRO A 497 -1.85 36.74 -34.21
N LEU A 498 -2.49 37.91 -34.34
CA LEU A 498 -3.82 38.04 -34.93
C LEU A 498 -3.75 38.52 -36.38
N ASN A 499 -4.87 38.44 -37.11
CA ASN A 499 -5.03 39.02 -38.45
C ASN A 499 -3.97 38.58 -39.48
N ILE A 500 -3.49 37.33 -39.41
CA ILE A 500 -2.53 36.77 -40.37
C ILE A 500 -3.12 36.78 -41.78
N ARG A 501 -2.46 37.47 -42.72
CA ARG A 501 -2.87 37.68 -44.11
C ARG A 501 -1.66 37.61 -45.04
N TRP A 502 -1.86 37.18 -46.28
CA TRP A 502 -0.79 37.16 -47.27
C TRP A 502 -1.27 37.59 -48.68
N GLU A 503 -0.39 38.25 -49.43
CA GLU A 503 -0.61 38.65 -50.83
C GLU A 503 0.58 38.21 -51.70
N THR A 504 0.31 37.47 -52.79
CA THR A 504 1.33 37.01 -53.73
C THR A 504 1.35 37.89 -54.97
N LYS A 505 2.48 38.54 -55.24
CA LYS A 505 2.69 39.45 -56.38
C LYS A 505 3.88 39.02 -57.23
N ILE A 506 3.98 39.57 -58.44
CA ILE A 506 5.18 39.49 -59.26
C ILE A 506 6.12 40.63 -58.83
N ASP A 507 7.37 40.27 -58.54
CA ASP A 507 8.49 41.19 -58.34
C ASP A 507 9.24 41.32 -59.68
N GLU A 508 9.22 42.53 -60.24
CA GLU A 508 9.85 42.86 -61.55
C GLU A 508 11.16 43.65 -61.38
N SER A 509 11.65 43.82 -60.15
CA SER A 509 12.69 44.80 -59.82
C SER A 509 14.13 44.48 -60.31
N LEU A 510 14.40 43.26 -60.77
CA LEU A 510 15.77 42.75 -60.99
C LEU A 510 15.97 41.95 -62.30
N PHE A 511 15.32 42.36 -63.40
CA PHE A 511 15.39 41.69 -64.72
C PHE A 511 14.95 40.21 -64.76
N GLN A 512 14.43 39.67 -63.65
CA GLN A 512 13.81 38.35 -63.54
C GLN A 512 12.42 38.52 -62.94
N SER A 513 11.39 37.99 -63.61
CA SER A 513 10.03 37.97 -63.06
C SER A 513 9.88 36.80 -62.09
N ARG A 514 9.96 37.06 -60.78
CA ARG A 514 9.69 36.06 -59.73
C ARG A 514 8.40 36.38 -58.99
N ARG A 515 7.78 35.37 -58.37
CA ARG A 515 6.68 35.59 -57.42
C ARG A 515 7.27 35.81 -56.03
N VAL A 516 6.65 36.69 -55.26
CA VAL A 516 6.96 36.90 -53.85
C VAL A 516 5.64 37.01 -53.08
N THR A 517 5.60 36.47 -51.86
CA THR A 517 4.43 36.58 -50.98
C THR A 517 4.75 37.48 -49.79
N LEU A 518 3.99 38.55 -49.62
CA LEU A 518 4.07 39.40 -48.43
C LEU A 518 3.07 38.86 -47.39
N VAL A 519 3.57 38.36 -46.27
CA VAL A 519 2.80 37.97 -45.09
C VAL A 519 2.73 39.16 -44.12
N THR A 520 1.59 39.38 -43.48
CA THR A 520 1.32 40.46 -42.52
C THR A 520 0.44 39.95 -41.39
N TRP A 521 0.56 40.53 -40.20
CA TRP A 521 -0.24 40.19 -39.02
C TRP A 521 -0.38 41.41 -38.10
N SER A 522 -1.07 41.24 -36.97
CA SER A 522 -1.09 42.21 -35.86
C SER A 522 -0.69 41.55 -34.56
N GLN A 523 -0.23 42.35 -33.61
CA GLN A 523 -0.02 41.93 -32.21
C GLN A 523 -1.32 41.33 -31.64
N ASN A 524 -1.17 40.44 -30.65
CA ASN A 524 -2.27 39.94 -29.85
C ASN A 524 -2.28 40.65 -28.49
N PRO A 525 -3.26 41.52 -28.19
CA PRO A 525 -3.32 42.28 -26.94
C PRO A 525 -3.38 41.40 -25.67
N ALA A 526 -3.78 40.13 -25.78
CA ALA A 526 -3.77 39.21 -24.64
C ALA A 526 -2.35 38.96 -24.10
N ASN A 527 -1.34 38.94 -24.96
CA ASN A 527 0.06 38.80 -24.55
C ASN A 527 0.51 40.00 -23.69
N ASP A 528 0.16 41.22 -24.12
CA ASP A 528 0.51 42.45 -23.40
C ASP A 528 -0.22 42.53 -22.05
N ALA A 529 -1.51 42.18 -22.01
CA ALA A 529 -2.32 42.14 -20.79
C ALA A 529 -1.78 41.14 -19.76
N LEU A 530 -1.05 40.12 -20.20
CA LEU A 530 -0.41 39.09 -19.36
C LEU A 530 1.08 39.35 -19.11
N GLY A 531 1.61 40.50 -19.57
CA GLY A 531 3.01 40.90 -19.40
C GLY A 531 4.00 40.02 -20.18
N VAL A 532 3.57 39.37 -21.26
CA VAL A 532 4.38 38.45 -22.06
C VAL A 532 5.27 39.23 -23.03
N ARG A 533 6.58 39.19 -22.79
CA ARG A 533 7.56 39.84 -23.66
C ARG A 533 7.90 38.96 -24.86
N ILE A 534 7.31 39.28 -26.01
CA ILE A 534 7.66 38.69 -27.31
C ILE A 534 9.05 39.22 -27.74
N ASP A 535 9.93 38.33 -28.18
CA ASP A 535 11.22 38.67 -28.79
C ASP A 535 11.20 38.51 -30.32
N PHE A 536 10.51 37.49 -30.83
CA PHE A 536 10.46 37.18 -32.26
C PHE A 536 9.06 36.75 -32.72
N TYR A 537 8.77 36.96 -33.99
CA TYR A 537 7.70 36.28 -34.71
C TYR A 537 8.31 35.34 -35.75
N ARG A 538 7.86 34.09 -35.80
CA ARG A 538 8.29 33.11 -36.81
C ARG A 538 7.17 32.90 -37.81
N VAL A 539 7.56 32.75 -39.08
CA VAL A 539 6.64 32.60 -40.21
C VAL A 539 6.86 31.23 -40.83
N TYR A 540 5.77 30.47 -40.92
CA TYR A 540 5.73 29.11 -41.41
C TYR A 540 4.88 29.02 -42.68
N ARG A 541 5.18 28.04 -43.54
CA ARG A 541 4.39 27.75 -44.74
C ARG A 541 4.20 26.24 -44.99
N LYS A 542 3.03 25.85 -45.50
CA LYS A 542 2.70 24.49 -45.99
C LYS A 542 1.99 24.57 -47.34
N LYS A 543 1.90 23.47 -48.10
CA LYS A 543 1.05 23.43 -49.31
C LYS A 543 -0.44 23.38 -48.90
N PRO A 544 -1.35 23.91 -49.73
CA PRO A 544 -2.78 23.77 -49.50
C PRO A 544 -3.20 22.30 -49.39
N GLY A 545 -3.99 21.96 -48.36
CA GLY A 545 -4.48 20.60 -48.10
C GLY A 545 -3.55 19.72 -47.26
N GLU A 546 -2.34 20.16 -46.93
CA GLU A 546 -1.47 19.45 -45.98
C GLU A 546 -1.91 19.69 -44.51
N SER A 547 -1.58 18.74 -43.64
CA SER A 547 -1.79 18.85 -42.20
C SER A 547 -0.92 19.94 -41.57
N GLU A 548 -1.25 20.36 -40.35
CA GLU A 548 -0.46 21.36 -39.61
C GLU A 548 0.98 20.90 -39.34
N ALA A 549 1.22 19.59 -39.23
CA ALA A 549 2.56 19.01 -39.09
C ALA A 549 3.47 19.23 -40.31
N ALA A 550 2.93 19.65 -41.47
CA ALA A 550 3.71 19.96 -42.68
C ALA A 550 4.26 21.40 -42.71
N TYR A 551 3.98 22.23 -41.70
CA TYR A 551 4.48 23.60 -41.65
C TYR A 551 6.00 23.67 -41.55
N LEU A 552 6.63 24.24 -42.58
CA LEU A 552 8.07 24.52 -42.62
C LEU A 552 8.33 25.99 -42.30
N LEU A 553 9.30 26.24 -41.40
CA LEU A 553 9.78 27.59 -41.09
C LEU A 553 10.39 28.23 -42.35
N CYS A 554 9.86 29.39 -42.77
CA CYS A 554 10.38 30.16 -43.90
C CYS A 554 11.03 31.49 -43.51
N GLY A 555 10.83 31.98 -42.28
CA GLY A 555 11.55 33.13 -41.75
C GLY A 555 11.24 33.49 -40.31
N GLU A 556 12.03 34.41 -39.77
CA GLU A 556 11.89 34.96 -38.41
C GLU A 556 12.10 36.47 -38.48
N VAL A 557 11.34 37.24 -37.71
CA VAL A 557 11.50 38.70 -37.57
C VAL A 557 11.44 39.09 -36.09
N THR A 558 12.12 40.17 -35.72
CA THR A 558 12.11 40.68 -34.34
C THR A 558 10.74 41.23 -33.94
N ALA A 559 10.48 41.28 -32.63
CA ALA A 559 9.35 41.99 -32.06
C ALA A 559 9.20 43.42 -32.63
N GLY A 560 7.95 43.87 -32.78
CA GLY A 560 7.61 45.13 -33.44
C GLY A 560 7.59 45.09 -34.97
N VAL A 561 8.09 44.02 -35.61
CA VAL A 561 7.94 43.79 -37.06
C VAL A 561 6.72 42.92 -37.33
N TYR A 562 5.76 43.46 -38.08
CA TYR A 562 4.45 42.84 -38.33
C TYR A 562 4.25 42.37 -39.79
N LYS A 563 5.36 42.11 -40.49
CA LYS A 563 5.38 41.71 -41.89
C LYS A 563 6.63 40.91 -42.26
N PHE A 564 6.49 39.98 -43.20
CA PHE A 564 7.58 39.17 -43.75
C PHE A 564 7.39 39.00 -45.26
N LEU A 565 8.49 39.01 -46.03
CA LEU A 565 8.45 38.82 -47.48
C LEU A 565 9.11 37.49 -47.84
N ASP A 566 8.29 36.49 -48.18
CA ASP A 566 8.75 35.23 -48.72
C ASP A 566 9.06 35.38 -50.22
N ALA A 567 10.35 35.36 -50.55
CA ALA A 567 10.85 35.41 -51.92
C ALA A 567 11.32 34.04 -52.46
N ASN A 568 11.18 32.97 -51.66
CA ASN A 568 11.68 31.63 -51.95
C ASN A 568 10.52 30.70 -52.36
N ILE A 569 9.65 31.17 -53.26
CA ILE A 569 8.51 30.43 -53.79
C ILE A 569 8.71 30.10 -55.28
N GLY A 570 8.32 28.89 -55.70
CA GLY A 570 8.36 28.51 -57.10
C GLY A 570 7.37 29.30 -57.95
N LYS A 571 7.62 29.32 -59.26
CA LYS A 571 6.84 30.09 -60.25
C LYS A 571 5.34 29.80 -60.20
N ASP A 572 4.97 28.54 -59.94
CA ASP A 572 3.60 28.05 -59.96
C ASP A 572 3.15 27.53 -58.58
N ASP A 573 3.96 27.78 -57.53
CA ASP A 573 3.66 27.35 -56.18
C ASP A 573 2.64 28.24 -55.46
N VAL A 574 1.79 27.58 -54.67
CA VAL A 574 0.87 28.21 -53.71
C VAL A 574 1.15 27.64 -52.33
N TYR A 575 1.04 28.48 -51.30
CA TYR A 575 1.29 28.14 -49.90
C TYR A 575 0.20 28.75 -49.01
N VAL A 576 -0.04 28.10 -47.87
CA VAL A 576 -0.77 28.64 -46.70
C VAL A 576 0.28 29.05 -45.67
N TYR A 577 0.07 30.19 -45.01
CA TYR A 577 1.02 30.72 -44.02
C TYR A 577 0.43 30.76 -42.62
N ALA A 578 1.27 30.48 -41.63
CA ALA A 578 1.02 30.70 -40.22
C ALA A 578 2.13 31.57 -39.62
N VAL A 579 1.83 32.24 -38.52
CA VAL A 579 2.80 33.05 -37.76
C VAL A 579 2.65 32.70 -36.29
N THR A 580 3.76 32.50 -35.60
CA THR A 580 3.83 32.27 -34.15
C THR A 580 4.58 33.42 -33.48
N ALA A 581 4.38 33.60 -32.19
CA ALA A 581 5.18 34.47 -31.34
C ALA A 581 6.13 33.62 -30.49
N ARG A 582 7.39 34.06 -30.30
CA ARG A 582 8.30 33.53 -29.28
C ARG A 582 8.56 34.55 -28.19
N ASP A 583 8.58 34.09 -26.94
CA ASP A 583 8.95 34.90 -25.79
C ASP A 583 10.44 34.75 -25.41
N SER A 584 10.87 35.54 -24.42
CA SER A 584 12.24 35.54 -23.90
C SER A 584 12.65 34.29 -23.11
N GLN A 585 11.71 33.40 -22.78
CA GLN A 585 12.00 32.10 -22.17
C GLN A 585 12.18 31.00 -23.24
N GLY A 586 11.86 31.31 -24.50
CA GLY A 586 11.93 30.39 -25.61
C GLY A 586 10.64 29.59 -25.83
N HIS A 587 9.55 29.92 -25.15
CA HIS A 587 8.25 29.36 -25.52
C HIS A 587 7.85 29.88 -26.89
N GLU A 588 7.05 29.11 -27.61
CA GLU A 588 6.48 29.49 -28.90
C GLU A 588 4.97 29.27 -28.86
N SER A 589 4.19 30.25 -29.32
CA SER A 589 2.73 30.11 -29.40
C SER A 589 2.37 28.95 -30.35
N PRO A 590 1.27 28.22 -30.13
CA PRO A 590 0.77 27.23 -31.08
C PRO A 590 0.64 27.80 -32.51
N ILE A 591 0.91 26.93 -33.49
CA ILE A 591 0.59 27.21 -34.89
C ILE A 591 -0.92 27.06 -35.05
N VAL A 592 -1.56 28.06 -35.67
CA VAL A 592 -2.96 28.00 -36.12
C VAL A 592 -3.02 28.55 -37.54
N ASP A 593 -3.77 27.88 -38.43
CA ASP A 593 -3.95 28.30 -39.82
C ASP A 593 -4.46 29.74 -39.91
N GLY A 594 -3.72 30.61 -40.62
CA GLY A 594 -4.13 31.99 -40.85
C GLY A 594 -5.30 32.08 -41.83
N GLN A 595 -6.32 32.91 -41.53
CA GLN A 595 -7.49 33.10 -42.41
C GLN A 595 -7.23 34.06 -43.59
N GLY A 596 -6.10 33.88 -44.27
CA GLY A 596 -5.66 34.70 -45.40
C GLY A 596 -6.34 34.33 -46.72
N VAL A 597 -6.77 35.35 -47.49
CA VAL A 597 -7.26 35.19 -48.86
C VAL A 597 -6.15 35.53 -49.85
N SER A 598 -5.74 34.58 -50.68
CA SER A 598 -4.77 34.82 -51.76
C SER A 598 -5.35 35.74 -52.84
N ILE A 599 -5.01 37.03 -52.79
CA ILE A 599 -5.39 38.00 -53.83
C ILE A 599 -4.35 37.97 -54.96
N ILE A 600 -4.66 37.32 -56.09
CA ILE A 600 -3.87 37.43 -57.31
C ILE A 600 -4.35 38.66 -58.10
N ARG A 601 -3.64 39.79 -57.99
CA ARG A 601 -3.84 40.95 -58.87
C ARG A 601 -2.92 40.87 -60.09
N GLU A 602 -3.42 40.27 -61.17
CA GLU A 602 -2.79 40.46 -62.48
C GLU A 602 -2.91 41.92 -62.93
N LYS A 603 -1.77 42.53 -63.23
CA LYS A 603 -1.69 43.89 -63.77
C LYS A 603 -2.06 43.81 -65.26
N ARG A 604 -3.30 44.20 -65.63
CA ARG A 604 -3.74 44.27 -67.03
C ARG A 604 -2.69 45.00 -67.88
N ARG A 605 -2.11 44.31 -68.88
CA ARG A 605 -1.24 44.96 -69.88
C ARG A 605 -2.04 46.04 -70.60
N GLY A 606 -1.50 47.26 -70.64
CA GLY A 606 -2.04 48.32 -71.48
C GLY A 606 -1.95 47.92 -72.96
N SER A 607 -2.98 48.29 -73.73
CA SER A 607 -3.09 47.94 -75.15
C SER A 607 -1.89 48.46 -75.97
N PRO A 608 -1.33 47.67 -76.90
CA PRO A 608 -0.27 48.14 -77.78
C PRO A 608 -0.79 49.21 -78.75
N ALA A 609 -0.06 50.30 -78.91
CA ALA A 609 -0.41 51.37 -79.84
C ALA A 609 -0.30 50.89 -81.31
N THR A 610 -1.35 51.13 -82.09
CA THR A 610 -1.45 50.67 -83.48
C THR A 610 -0.59 51.52 -84.42
N ILE A 611 0.57 51.01 -84.83
CA ILE A 611 1.38 51.60 -85.91
C ILE A 611 0.73 51.28 -87.27
N LYS A 612 0.17 52.28 -87.94
CA LYS A 612 -0.31 52.14 -89.33
C LYS A 612 0.87 52.05 -90.30
N ARG A 613 0.88 51.03 -91.15
CA ARG A 613 1.78 50.98 -92.33
C ARG A 613 1.29 51.97 -93.39
N GLY A 614 2.12 52.93 -93.77
CA GLY A 614 2.01 53.65 -95.05
C GLY A 614 2.76 52.89 -96.14
N ALA A 615 2.22 52.88 -97.37
CA ALA A 615 2.84 52.22 -98.52
C ALA A 615 3.89 53.10 -99.21
N LEU A 616 4.75 52.48 -100.03
CA LEU A 616 5.83 53.15 -100.76
C LEU A 616 5.35 54.09 -101.87
N SER A 617 6.15 55.12 -102.16
CA SER A 617 6.42 55.55 -103.54
C SER A 617 7.73 56.32 -103.68
N ASP A 618 8.66 55.75 -104.45
CA ASP A 618 9.43 56.37 -105.54
C ASP A 618 10.17 57.74 -105.40
N ARG A 619 11.47 57.65 -105.75
CA ARG A 619 12.31 58.52 -106.61
C ARG A 619 13.39 59.45 -106.01
N HIS A 620 14.58 59.21 -106.59
CA HIS A 620 15.81 60.00 -106.71
C HIS A 620 16.66 60.22 -105.46
#